data_AF-A0A2D8I3U4-F1
#
_entry.id   AF-A0A2D8I3U4-F1
#
_cell.length_a   1.000
_cell.length_b   1.000
_cell.length_c   1.000
_cell.angle_alpha   90.00
_cell.angle_beta   90.00
_cell.angle_gamma   90.00
#
_symmetry.space_group_name_H-M   'P 1'
#
loop_
_entity.id
_entity.type
_entity.pdbx_description
1 polymer ?
#
loop_
_entity_poly.entity_id
_entity_poly.type
_entity_poly.pdbx_seq_one_letter_code
_entity_poly.pdbx_strand_id
1 'polypeptide(L)'
;MVRYFIIISCFSFLSLSCAPELNDVVEDWKKEGWTIVRTHGVKQDFDRTGTLMSKKAQAVEASWVENGKRKTKLYNQTSHYYLVLRFFCEKSEEFVIVMKKRK
;
A
#
# COMPACT_ATOMS: atom_id res chain seq x y z
N MET A 1 15.37 52.30 -25.84
CA MET A 1 15.09 51.17 -26.74
C MET A 1 15.26 49.87 -25.98
N VAL A 2 14.16 49.12 -25.96
CA VAL A 2 13.87 47.79 -25.42
C VAL A 2 15.07 46.86 -25.19
N ARG A 3 15.14 46.22 -24.01
CA ARG A 3 15.58 44.81 -23.90
C ARG A 3 15.17 44.13 -22.59
N TYR A 4 14.04 43.43 -22.69
CA TYR A 4 13.66 42.16 -22.06
C TYR A 4 13.68 42.01 -20.53
N PHE A 5 12.51 42.23 -19.93
CA PHE A 5 12.09 41.58 -18.69
C PHE A 5 12.00 40.07 -18.91
N ILE A 6 12.87 39.30 -18.27
CA ILE A 6 12.74 37.84 -18.17
C ILE A 6 11.67 37.57 -17.11
N ILE A 7 10.44 37.37 -17.56
CA ILE A 7 9.34 36.94 -16.70
C ILE A 7 9.56 35.46 -16.39
N ILE A 8 9.84 35.20 -15.11
CA ILE A 8 9.93 33.89 -14.49
C ILE A 8 8.57 33.20 -14.65
N SER A 9 8.43 32.35 -15.66
CA SER A 9 7.31 31.42 -15.80
C SER A 9 7.58 30.21 -14.91
N CYS A 10 7.27 30.35 -13.62
CA CYS A 10 7.15 29.22 -12.70
C CYS A 10 5.87 28.46 -13.08
N PHE A 11 5.95 27.63 -14.13
CA PHE A 11 4.86 26.80 -14.60
C PHE A 11 4.60 25.72 -13.55
N SER A 12 3.64 25.99 -12.67
CA SER A 12 3.16 25.08 -11.63
C SER A 12 2.56 23.84 -12.29
N PHE A 13 3.38 22.83 -12.57
CA PHE A 13 2.91 21.46 -12.71
C PHE A 13 2.48 20.96 -11.32
N LEU A 14 1.30 21.38 -10.90
CA LEU A 14 0.52 20.65 -9.89
C LEU A 14 0.01 19.38 -10.58
N SER A 15 0.87 18.37 -10.66
CA SER A 15 0.41 17.02 -10.96
C SER A 15 -0.54 16.61 -9.84
N LEU A 16 -1.83 16.56 -10.18
CA LEU A 16 -2.85 15.80 -9.48
C LEU A 16 -2.34 14.36 -9.36
N SER A 17 -1.66 14.05 -8.25
CA SER A 17 -1.34 12.68 -7.88
C SER A 17 -2.64 12.01 -7.50
N CYS A 18 -3.31 11.39 -8.47
CA CYS A 18 -4.41 10.49 -8.21
C CYS A 18 -3.88 9.36 -7.32
N ALA A 19 -4.37 9.26 -6.08
CA ALA A 19 -4.05 8.11 -5.24
C ALA A 19 -4.63 6.85 -5.93
N PRO A 20 -3.87 5.75 -6.02
CA PRO A 20 -4.37 4.54 -6.68
C PRO A 20 -5.60 4.02 -5.95
N GLU A 21 -6.64 3.59 -6.67
CA GLU A 21 -7.79 2.96 -6.03
C GLU A 21 -7.40 1.60 -5.45
N LEU A 22 -8.04 1.21 -4.35
CA LEU A 22 -7.77 -0.08 -3.68
C LEU A 22 -7.79 -1.27 -4.65
N ASN A 23 -8.78 -1.27 -5.54
CA ASN A 23 -9.00 -2.37 -6.46
C ASN A 23 -7.83 -2.49 -7.44
N ASP A 24 -7.29 -1.38 -7.94
CA ASP A 24 -6.16 -1.40 -8.86
C ASP A 24 -4.93 -2.06 -8.22
N VAL A 25 -4.61 -1.65 -6.98
CA VAL A 25 -3.49 -2.23 -6.22
C VAL A 25 -3.67 -3.74 -6.06
N VAL A 26 -4.86 -4.18 -5.67
CA VAL A 26 -5.14 -5.60 -5.42
C VAL A 26 -5.19 -6.43 -6.70
N GLU A 27 -5.78 -5.89 -7.77
CA GLU A 27 -5.91 -6.57 -9.05
C GLU A 27 -4.55 -6.79 -9.73
N ASP A 28 -3.61 -5.85 -9.61
CA ASP A 28 -2.26 -6.04 -10.14
C ASP A 28 -1.54 -7.23 -9.48
N TRP A 29 -1.68 -7.39 -8.17
CA TRP A 29 -1.16 -8.59 -7.48
C TRP A 29 -1.91 -9.86 -7.86
N LYS A 30 -3.22 -9.79 -8.10
CA LYS A 30 -3.97 -10.96 -8.60
C LYS A 30 -3.51 -11.40 -9.97
N LYS A 31 -3.23 -10.46 -10.89
CA LYS A 31 -2.65 -10.75 -12.22
C LYS A 31 -1.31 -11.47 -12.12
N GLU A 32 -0.52 -11.15 -11.09
CA GLU A 32 0.72 -11.86 -10.77
C GLU A 32 0.53 -13.25 -10.11
N GLY A 33 -0.71 -13.69 -9.90
CA GLY A 33 -1.05 -14.98 -9.33
C GLY A 33 -1.09 -15.01 -7.80
N TRP A 34 -1.21 -13.85 -7.14
CA TRP A 34 -1.47 -13.79 -5.70
C TRP A 34 -2.97 -13.91 -5.41
N THR A 35 -3.32 -14.54 -4.30
CA THR A 35 -4.71 -14.72 -3.86
C THR A 35 -4.90 -14.09 -2.49
N ILE A 36 -5.99 -13.33 -2.31
CA ILE A 36 -6.34 -12.74 -1.02
C ILE A 36 -6.59 -13.85 0.00
N VAL A 37 -6.00 -13.71 1.18
CA VAL A 37 -6.18 -14.61 2.33
C VAL A 37 -7.08 -13.98 3.35
N ARG A 38 -6.80 -12.72 3.70
CA ARG A 38 -7.50 -12.02 4.79
C ARG A 38 -7.28 -10.52 4.72
N THR A 39 -8.30 -9.79 5.13
CA THR A 39 -8.19 -8.37 5.49
C THR A 39 -8.19 -8.24 7.02
N HIS A 40 -7.32 -7.40 7.57
CA HIS A 40 -7.36 -7.00 8.98
C HIS A 40 -7.52 -5.49 9.10
N GLY A 41 -8.21 -5.03 10.15
CA GLY A 41 -8.64 -3.64 10.28
C GLY A 41 -9.90 -3.36 9.49
N VAL A 42 -10.33 -2.10 9.50
CA VAL A 42 -11.53 -1.63 8.80
C VAL A 42 -11.11 -1.03 7.46
N LYS A 43 -11.69 -1.54 6.37
CA LYS A 43 -11.46 -0.98 5.04
C LYS A 43 -12.10 0.40 4.96
N GLN A 44 -11.32 1.39 4.54
CA GLN A 44 -11.75 2.78 4.37
C GLN A 44 -10.86 3.45 3.32
N ASP A 45 -11.12 4.74 3.06
CA ASP A 45 -10.27 5.53 2.19
C ASP A 45 -8.88 5.69 2.80
N PHE A 46 -7.87 5.62 1.95
CA PHE A 46 -6.47 5.63 2.34
C PHE A 46 -5.69 6.66 1.53
N ASP A 47 -4.70 7.26 2.16
CA ASP A 47 -3.86 8.29 1.54
C ASP A 47 -2.67 7.67 0.81
N ARG A 48 -2.20 6.53 1.31
CA ARG A 48 -1.03 5.84 0.78
C ARG A 48 -1.07 4.34 1.05
N THR A 49 -0.32 3.60 0.24
CA THR A 49 -0.13 2.16 0.39
C THR A 49 1.32 1.81 0.66
N GLY A 50 1.54 0.70 1.37
CA GLY A 50 2.84 0.08 1.53
C GLY A 50 2.77 -1.42 1.23
N THR A 51 3.89 -1.99 0.83
CA THR A 51 3.98 -3.41 0.48
C THR A 51 5.10 -4.06 1.27
N LEU A 52 4.81 -5.19 1.92
CA LEU A 52 5.79 -6.01 2.62
C LEU A 52 5.76 -7.44 2.10
N MET A 53 6.90 -7.90 1.59
CA MET A 53 7.11 -9.26 1.09
C MET A 53 8.57 -9.65 1.24
N SER A 54 8.83 -10.93 1.49
CA SER A 54 10.18 -11.50 1.38
C SER A 54 10.11 -12.96 1.00
N LYS A 55 10.85 -13.39 -0.03
CA LYS A 55 10.95 -14.82 -0.40
C LYS A 55 11.92 -15.61 0.50
N LYS A 56 12.78 -14.91 1.26
CA LYS A 56 13.80 -15.53 2.13
C LYS A 56 13.38 -15.62 3.59
N ALA A 57 12.48 -14.73 4.04
CA ALA A 57 12.03 -14.72 5.43
C ALA A 57 11.23 -15.98 5.75
N GLN A 58 11.36 -16.49 6.98
CA GLN A 58 10.58 -17.64 7.45
C GLN A 58 9.11 -17.26 7.70
N ALA A 59 8.84 -15.99 7.99
CA ALA A 59 7.50 -15.46 8.21
C ALA A 59 7.43 -13.97 7.80
N VAL A 60 6.22 -13.48 7.56
CA VAL A 60 5.93 -12.05 7.35
C VAL A 60 4.94 -11.59 8.42
N GLU A 61 5.21 -10.46 9.06
CA GLU A 61 4.30 -9.86 10.04
C GLU A 61 3.38 -8.85 9.35
N ALA A 62 2.07 -9.10 9.41
CA ALA A 62 1.07 -8.10 9.08
C ALA A 62 0.83 -7.23 10.32
N SER A 63 0.95 -5.91 10.19
CA SER A 63 0.66 -4.96 11.27
C SER A 63 -0.26 -3.85 10.78
N TRP A 64 -1.23 -3.49 11.61
CA TRP A 64 -2.24 -2.47 11.33
C TRP A 64 -2.61 -1.72 12.62
N VAL A 65 -3.35 -0.63 12.50
CA VAL A 65 -3.81 0.20 13.62
C VAL A 65 -5.33 0.22 13.55
N GLU A 66 -5.98 -0.12 14.68
CA GLU A 66 -7.43 -0.08 14.80
C GLU A 66 -7.80 0.62 16.12
N ASN A 67 -8.54 1.73 16.04
CA ASN A 67 -8.88 2.61 17.15
C ASN A 67 -7.62 3.10 17.90
N GLY A 68 -6.63 3.59 17.14
CA GLY A 68 -5.33 4.05 17.66
C GLY A 68 -4.45 2.96 18.28
N LYS A 69 -4.85 1.68 18.22
CA LYS A 69 -4.10 0.55 18.80
C LYS A 69 -3.46 -0.28 17.70
N ARG A 70 -2.14 -0.41 17.75
CA ARG A 70 -1.39 -1.30 16.87
C ARG A 70 -1.71 -2.77 17.17
N LYS A 71 -2.03 -3.52 16.13
CA LYS A 71 -2.26 -4.97 16.14
C LYS A 71 -1.32 -5.62 15.13
N THR A 72 -0.93 -6.87 15.40
CA THR A 72 -0.05 -7.63 14.52
C THR A 72 -0.49 -9.08 14.38
N LYS A 73 -0.13 -9.71 13.26
CA LYS A 73 -0.30 -11.15 13.03
C LYS A 73 0.84 -11.69 12.18
N LEU A 74 1.47 -12.76 12.65
CA LEU A 74 2.55 -13.44 11.94
C LEU A 74 2.00 -14.48 10.94
N TYR A 75 2.58 -14.51 9.74
CA TYR A 75 2.26 -15.45 8.67
C TYR A 75 3.49 -16.28 8.30
N ASN A 76 3.51 -17.54 8.71
CA ASN A 76 4.62 -18.45 8.44
C ASN A 76 4.63 -18.87 6.97
N GLN A 77 5.79 -18.74 6.33
CA GLN A 77 6.01 -19.04 4.92
C GLN A 77 6.54 -20.46 4.75
N THR A 78 5.76 -21.48 5.14
CA THR A 78 6.16 -22.90 4.98
C THR A 78 5.94 -23.35 3.53
N SER A 79 4.69 -23.37 3.08
CA SER A 79 4.26 -23.83 1.74
C SER A 79 3.91 -22.71 0.76
N HIS A 80 3.70 -21.50 1.27
CA HIS A 80 3.31 -20.32 0.48
C HIS A 80 4.20 -19.13 0.83
N TYR A 81 4.40 -18.24 -0.13
CA TYR A 81 4.83 -16.87 0.12
C TYR A 81 3.64 -16.03 0.57
N TYR A 82 3.89 -15.06 1.44
CA TYR A 82 2.91 -14.09 1.87
C TYR A 82 3.35 -12.67 1.52
N LEU A 83 2.35 -11.88 1.14
CA LEU A 83 2.45 -10.47 0.80
C LEU A 83 1.48 -9.72 1.71
N VAL A 84 1.93 -8.62 2.31
CA VAL A 84 1.08 -7.74 3.11
C VAL A 84 1.01 -6.40 2.40
N LEU A 85 -0.19 -6.05 1.93
CA LEU A 85 -0.52 -4.72 1.47
C LEU A 85 -1.05 -3.92 2.66
N ARG A 86 -0.38 -2.82 3.00
CA ARG A 86 -0.76 -1.90 4.06
C ARG A 86 -1.39 -0.67 3.47
N PHE A 87 -2.52 -0.25 4.03
CA PHE A 87 -3.26 0.93 3.61
C PHE A 87 -3.30 1.88 4.81
N PHE A 88 -2.71 3.05 4.65
CA PHE A 88 -2.62 4.06 5.69
C PHE A 88 -3.75 5.06 5.49
N CYS A 89 -4.57 5.20 6.50
CA CYS A 89 -5.80 5.95 6.43
C CYS A 89 -5.73 7.21 7.31
N GLU A 90 -6.77 8.03 7.20
CA GLU A 90 -6.94 9.18 8.08
C GLU A 90 -6.91 8.77 9.57
N LYS A 91 -6.59 9.74 10.43
CA LYS A 91 -6.54 9.57 11.90
C LYS A 91 -5.56 8.48 12.37
N SER A 92 -4.54 8.21 11.55
CA SER A 92 -3.50 7.20 11.85
C SER A 92 -4.04 5.78 11.99
N GLU A 93 -5.20 5.50 11.41
CA GLU A 93 -5.74 4.15 11.27
C GLU A 93 -5.07 3.43 10.10
N GLU A 94 -5.03 2.11 10.15
CA GLU A 94 -4.51 1.30 9.06
C GLU A 94 -5.33 0.03 8.90
N PHE A 95 -5.49 -0.42 7.67
CA PHE A 95 -5.93 -1.79 7.39
C PHE A 95 -4.93 -2.47 6.47
N VAL A 96 -4.94 -3.80 6.50
CA VAL A 96 -4.01 -4.61 5.70
C VAL A 96 -4.73 -5.70 4.96
N ILE A 97 -4.33 -5.93 3.71
CA ILE A 97 -4.75 -7.09 2.92
C ILE A 97 -3.56 -8.03 2.81
N VAL A 98 -3.75 -9.24 3.31
CA VAL A 98 -2.76 -10.31 3.22
C VAL A 98 -3.10 -11.19 2.04
N MET A 99 -2.11 -11.42 1.18
CA MET A 99 -2.21 -12.28 0.02
C MET A 99 -1.19 -13.41 0.12
N LYS A 100 -1.46 -14.52 -0.58
CA LYS A 100 -0.55 -15.67 -0.67
C LYS A 100 -0.30 -16.06 -2.12
N LYS A 101 0.86 -16.68 -2.36
CA LYS A 101 1.22 -17.33 -3.61
C LYS A 101 1.95 -18.63 -3.29
N ARG A 102 1.71 -19.69 -4.06
CA ARG A 102 2.43 -20.96 -3.90
C ARG A 102 3.93 -20.73 -4.19
N LYS A 103 4.79 -21.38 -3.41
CA LYS A 103 6.24 -21.35 -3.66
C LYS A 103 6.60 -22.06 -4.95
#